data_AF-A0A6L5ZT23-F1
#
_entry.id   AF-A0A6L5ZT23-F1
#
_cell.length_a   1.000
_cell.length_b   1.000
_cell.length_c   1.000
_cell.angle_alpha   90.00
_cell.angle_beta   90.00
_cell.angle_gamma   90.00
#
_symmetry.space_group_name_H-M   'P 1'
#
loop_
_entity.id
_entity.type
_entity.pdbx_description
1 polymer ?
#
loop_
_entity_poly.entity_id
_entity_poly.type
_entity_poly.pdbx_seq_one_letter_code
_entity_poly.pdbx_strand_id
1 'polypeptide(L)' 'SLERELELLTVHGVLHLLGFDHASTEEEQAMFKLQDEILDSWRMSK' A
#
# COMPACT_ATOMS: atom_id res chain seq x y z
N SER A 1 14.01 4.63 5.32
CA SER A 1 14.02 5.29 6.64
C SER A 1 12.85 4.76 7.44
N LEU A 2 12.87 4.90 8.78
CA LEU A 2 11.74 4.52 9.63
C LEU A 2 10.42 5.15 9.15
N GLU A 3 10.45 6.42 8.76
CA GLU A 3 9.29 7.12 8.22
C GLU A 3 8.70 6.42 6.98
N ARG A 4 9.53 6.05 6.00
CA ARG A 4 9.06 5.38 4.78
C ARG A 4 8.49 3.99 5.05
N GLU A 5 9.01 3.29 6.07
CA GLU A 5 8.50 1.98 6.49
C GLU A 5 7.16 2.11 7.22
N LEU A 6 7.00 3.13 8.06
CA LEU A 6 5.71 3.43 8.71
C LEU A 6 4.64 3.81 7.69
N GLU A 7 4.97 4.64 6.68
CA GLU A 7 4.06 4.95 5.56
C GLU A 7 3.60 3.68 4.85
N LEU A 8 4.56 2.83 4.44
CA LEU A 8 4.28 1.58 3.73
C LEU A 8 3.36 0.68 4.56
N LEU A 9 3.75 0.37 5.80
CA LEU A 9 3.02 -0.57 6.65
C LEU A 9 1.64 -0.05 7.04
N THR A 10 1.46 1.27 7.16
CA THR A 10 0.15 1.87 7.44
C THR A 10 -0.79 1.67 6.25
N VAL A 11 -0.36 2.02 5.04
CA VAL A 11 -1.18 1.83 3.82
C VAL A 11 -1.46 0.34 3.62
N HIS A 12 -0.44 -0.50 3.74
CA HIS A 12 -0.54 -1.95 3.60
C HIS A 12 -1.55 -2.56 4.57
N GLY A 13 -1.46 -2.23 5.86
CA GLY A 13 -2.39 -2.71 6.88
C GLY A 13 -3.84 -2.25 6.62
N VAL A 14 -4.03 -1.00 6.19
CA VAL A 14 -5.37 -0.49 5.82
C VAL A 14 -5.92 -1.24 4.61
N LEU A 15 -5.12 -1.53 3.60
CA LEU A 15 -5.56 -2.30 2.43
C LEU A 15 -6.02 -3.71 2.84
N HIS A 16 -5.31 -4.37 3.74
CA HIS A 16 -5.77 -5.65 4.31
C HIS A 16 -7.09 -5.53 5.08
N LEU A 17 -7.28 -4.48 5.87
CA LEU A 17 -8.56 -4.24 6.56
C LEU A 17 -9.73 -4.00 5.60
N LEU A 18 -9.45 -3.49 4.39
CA LEU A 18 -10.43 -3.30 3.32
C LEU A 18 -10.65 -4.56 2.47
N GLY A 19 -9.97 -5.66 2.78
CA GLY A 19 -10.13 -6.95 2.10
C GLY A 19 -9.24 -7.13 0.87
N PHE A 20 -8.25 -6.27 0.65
CA PHE A 20 -7.18 -6.55 -0.31
C PHE A 20 -6.22 -7.59 0.29
N ASP A 21 -5.72 -8.47 -0.55
CA ASP A 21 -4.74 -9.48 -0.19
C ASP A 21 -3.70 -9.60 -1.30
N HIS A 22 -2.68 -10.42 -1.09
CA HIS A 22 -1.63 -10.70 -2.05
C HIS A 22 -1.24 -12.19 -2.03
N ALA A 23 -2.23 -13.07 -1.90
CA ALA A 23 -2.04 -14.52 -1.86
C ALA A 23 -1.85 -15.14 -3.25
N SER A 24 -2.49 -14.55 -4.28
CA SER A 24 -2.27 -14.86 -5.70
C SER A 24 -1.57 -13.71 -6.44
N THR A 25 -1.02 -14.01 -7.61
CA THR A 25 -0.35 -13.00 -8.45
C THR A 25 -1.31 -11.89 -8.89
N GLU A 26 -2.57 -12.21 -9.18
CA GLU A 26 -3.60 -11.25 -9.56
C GLU A 26 -3.96 -10.31 -8.40
N GLU A 27 -4.12 -10.87 -7.19
CA GLU A 27 -4.40 -10.10 -5.97
C GLU A 27 -3.21 -9.20 -5.61
N GLU A 28 -1.99 -9.74 -5.64
CA GLU A 28 -0.76 -8.98 -5.37
C GLU A 28 -0.63 -7.78 -6.31
N GLN A 29 -0.82 -7.98 -7.61
CA GLN A 29 -0.75 -6.90 -8.59
C GLN A 29 -1.78 -5.81 -8.32
N ALA A 30 -3.01 -6.18 -7.96
CA ALA A 30 -4.06 -5.22 -7.63
C ALA A 30 -3.73 -4.44 -6.35
N MET A 31 -3.32 -5.13 -5.29
CA MET A 31 -3.02 -4.51 -3.99
C MET A 31 -1.78 -3.61 -4.07
N PHE A 32 -0.69 -4.08 -4.69
CA PHE A 32 0.57 -3.32 -4.74
C PHE A 32 0.46 -2.11 -5.65
N LYS A 33 -0.24 -2.22 -6.77
CA LYS A 33 -0.51 -1.06 -7.63
C LYS A 33 -1.25 0.05 -6.85
N LEU A 34 -2.32 -0.31 -6.13
CA LEU A 34 -3.08 0.67 -5.35
C LEU A 34 -2.23 1.24 -4.19
N GLN A 35 -1.43 0.40 -3.53
CA GLN A 35 -0.51 0.83 -2.48
C GLN A 35 0.48 1.88 -2.99
N ASP A 36 1.09 1.65 -4.15
CA ASP A 36 2.04 2.56 -4.77
C ASP A 36 1.37 3.88 -5.17
N GLU A 37 0.18 3.82 -5.79
CA GLU A 37 -0.60 5.02 -6.16
C GLU A 37 -0.93 5.89 -4.93
N ILE A 38 -1.32 5.28 -3.81
CA ILE A 38 -1.61 5.99 -2.56
C ILE A 38 -0.33 6.62 -1.98
N LEU A 39 0.76 5.86 -1.92
CA LEU A 39 2.02 6.34 -1.35
C LEU A 39 2.64 7.47 -2.17
N ASP A 40 2.57 7.39 -3.50
CA ASP A 40 3.05 8.44 -4.39
C ASP A 40 2.21 9.70 -4.22
N SER A 41 0.88 9.57 -4.19
CA SER A 41 -0.01 10.71 -3.92
C SER A 41 0.26 11.36 -2.55
N TRP A 42 0.41 10.55 -1.50
CA TRP A 42 0.74 11.02 -0.15
C TRP A 42 2.05 11.81 -0.12
N ARG A 43 3.12 11.26 -0.72
CA ARG A 43 4.44 11.89 -0.75
C ARG A 43 4.48 13.16 -1.59
N MET A 44 3.65 13.24 -2.65
CA MET A 44 3.52 14.47 -3.44
C MET A 44 2.71 15.56 -2.72
N SER A 45 1.85 15.19 -1.78
CA SER A 45 1.04 16.13 -1.00
C SER A 45 1.76 16.73 0.22
N LYS A 46 2.95 16.19 0.54
CA LYS A 46 3.79 16.59 1.66
C LYS A 46 4.79 17.66 1.24
#